data_AF-A0A8J7HP08-F1
#
_entry.id   AF-A0A8J7HP08-F1
#
_cell.length_a   1.000
_cell.length_b   1.000
_cell.length_c   1.000
_cell.angle_alpha   90.00
_cell.angle_beta   90.00
_cell.angle_gamma   90.00
#
_symmetry.space_group_name_H-M   'P 1'
#
loop_
_entity.id
_entity.type
_entity.pdbx_description
1 polymer ?
#
loop_
_entity_poly.entity_id
_entity_poly.type
_entity_poly.pdbx_seq_one_letter_code
_entity_poly.pdbx_strand_id
1 'polypeptide(L)' 'MPEDINKAYIQRYITQAKSTDNEVLKNNALYRAGTHMEVIPCNGDDKLTPEQQQAVLDAAAKLLGGEDAF' A
#
# COMPACT_ATOMS: atom_id res chain seq x y z
N MET A 1 18.15 -13.16 -3.31
CA MET A 1 16.78 -13.72 -3.24
C MET A 1 15.85 -12.53 -3.36
N PRO A 2 14.76 -12.57 -4.15
CA PRO A 2 13.74 -11.55 -3.97
C PRO A 2 13.33 -11.63 -2.50
N GLU A 3 13.53 -10.55 -1.75
CA GLU A 3 13.18 -10.51 -0.34
C GLU A 3 11.70 -10.87 -0.24
N ASP A 4 11.36 -11.90 0.52
CA ASP A 4 9.97 -12.31 0.68
C ASP A 4 9.18 -11.08 1.18
N ILE A 5 8.27 -10.59 0.35
CA ILE A 5 7.49 -9.40 0.65
C ILE A 5 6.74 -9.64 1.97
N ASN A 6 7.02 -8.79 2.98
CA ASN A 6 6.47 -8.95 4.31
C ASN A 6 4.97 -8.62 4.33
N LYS A 7 4.13 -9.65 4.15
CA LYS A 7 2.67 -9.50 4.10
C LYS A 7 2.07 -8.87 5.36
N ALA A 8 2.62 -9.14 6.55
CA ALA A 8 2.13 -8.55 7.79
C ALA A 8 2.40 -7.03 7.83
N TYR A 9 3.56 -6.60 7.31
CA TYR A 9 3.90 -5.18 7.16
C TYR A 9 2.92 -4.50 6.19
N ILE A 10 2.66 -5.10 5.03
CA ILE A 10 1.69 -4.58 4.05
C ILE A 10 0.30 -4.50 4.67
N GLN A 11 -0.20 -5.58 5.27
CA GLN A 11 -1.53 -5.62 5.90
C GLN A 11 -1.70 -4.51 6.95
N ARG A 12 -0.68 -4.28 7.79
CA ARG A 12 -0.72 -3.23 8.82
C ARG A 12 -0.98 -1.86 8.20
N TYR A 13 -0.21 -1.48 7.18
CA TYR A 13 -0.34 -0.16 6.56
C TYR A 13 -1.58 -0.01 5.69
N ILE A 14 -2.02 -1.07 5.02
CA ILE A 14 -3.31 -1.05 4.30
C ILE A 14 -4.47 -0.89 5.26
N THR A 15 -4.45 -1.56 6.42
CA THR A 15 -5.47 -1.39 7.46
C THR A 15 -5.47 0.04 8.01
N GLN A 16 -4.28 0.61 8.26
CA GLN A 16 -4.15 2.00 8.72
C GLN A 16 -4.68 3.00 7.68
N ALA A 17 -4.37 2.80 6.39
CA ALA A 17 -4.87 3.66 5.31
C ALA A 17 -6.41 3.62 5.20
N LYS A 18 -7.03 2.47 5.47
CA LYS A 18 -8.49 2.29 5.45
C LYS A 18 -9.19 2.80 6.71
N SER A 19 -8.46 3.00 7.82
CA SER A 19 -9.03 3.41 9.11
C SER A 19 -9.03 4.91 9.35
N THR A 20 -8.68 5.73 8.35
CA THR A 20 -8.55 7.18 8.50
C THR A 20 -9.07 7.92 7.27
N ASP A 21 -9.74 9.05 7.51
CA ASP A 21 -10.15 10.00 6.46
C ASP A 21 -9.09 11.11 6.25
N ASN A 22 -8.00 11.09 7.02
CA ASN A 22 -6.91 12.05 6.87
C ASN A 22 -6.01 11.65 5.70
N GLU A 23 -6.04 12.43 4.62
CA GLU A 23 -5.28 12.16 3.39
C GLU A 23 -3.77 12.02 3.62
N VAL A 24 -3.20 12.81 4.54
CA VAL A 24 -1.75 12.74 4.84
C VAL A 24 -1.41 11.39 5.48
N LEU A 25 -2.20 10.94 6.45
CA LEU A 25 -1.99 9.65 7.11
C LEU A 25 -2.25 8.49 6.15
N LYS A 26 -3.29 8.60 5.32
CA LYS A 26 -3.61 7.62 4.29
C LYS A 26 -2.46 7.49 3.29
N ASN A 27 -1.98 8.60 2.74
CA ASN A 27 -0.94 8.57 1.73
C ASN A 27 0.40 8.10 2.31
N ASN A 28 0.74 8.48 3.56
CA ASN A 28 1.94 7.97 4.22
C ASN A 28 1.91 6.44 4.39
N ALA A 29 0.75 5.90 4.79
CA ALA A 29 0.58 4.46 4.94
C ALA A 29 0.65 3.73 3.59
N LEU A 30 -0.02 4.26 2.56
CA LEU A 30 0.05 3.71 1.20
C LEU A 30 1.46 3.83 0.61
N TYR A 31 2.20 4.91 0.89
CA TYR A 31 3.57 5.07 0.42
C TYR A 31 4.49 3.98 0.98
N ARG A 32 4.37 3.70 2.29
CA ARG A 32 5.14 2.62 2.95
C ARG A 32 4.81 1.24 2.41
N ALA A 33 3.52 0.95 2.19
CA ALA A 33 3.10 -0.31 1.61
C ALA A 33 3.57 -0.43 0.15
N GLY A 34 3.36 0.61 -0.66
CA GLY A 34 3.68 0.64 -2.07
C GLY A 34 5.16 0.52 -2.37
N THR A 35 6.01 1.20 -1.61
CA THR A 35 7.47 1.09 -1.74
C THR A 35 7.99 -0.28 -1.32
N HIS A 36 7.42 -0.87 -0.26
CA HIS A 36 7.77 -2.23 0.19
C HIS A 36 7.32 -3.32 -0.81
N MET A 37 6.27 -3.07 -1.59
CA MET A 37 5.82 -3.93 -2.68
C MET A 37 6.45 -3.58 -4.05
N GLU A 38 7.34 -2.59 -4.11
CA GLU A 38 7.94 -2.06 -5.35
C GLU A 38 6.92 -1.60 -6.42
N VAL A 39 5.72 -1.17 -6.01
CA VAL A 39 4.65 -0.68 -6.89
C VAL A 39 4.87 0.78 -7.27
N ILE A 40 5.51 1.54 -6.39
CA ILE A 40 5.86 2.95 -6.56
C ILE A 40 7.33 3.15 -6.17
N PRO A 41 8.00 4.17 -6.73
CA PRO A 41 9.39 4.45 -6.39
C PRO A 41 9.53 4.96 -4.95
N CYS A 42 10.62 4.56 -4.29
CA CYS A 42 11.01 5.12 -3.00
C CYS A 42 11.76 6.46 -3.23
N ASN A 43 11.00 7.55 -3.40
CA ASN A 43 11.52 8.89 -3.71
C ASN A 43 11.36 9.92 -2.58
N GLY A 44 10.77 9.53 -1.45
CA GLY A 44 10.48 10.39 -0.31
C GLY A 44 9.24 11.28 -0.47
N ASP A 45 8.50 11.14 -1.58
CA ASP A 45 7.26 11.88 -1.83
C ASP A 45 6.06 11.03 -1.46
N ASP A 46 5.49 11.29 -0.28
CA ASP A 46 4.28 10.62 0.20
C ASP A 46 3.00 11.28 -0.31
N LYS A 47 3.05 12.19 -1.30
CA LYS A 47 1.85 12.74 -1.96
C LYS A 47 1.45 11.88 -3.15
N LEU A 48 0.85 10.74 -2.85
CA LEU A 48 0.36 9.81 -3.87
C LEU A 48 -0.82 10.40 -4.64
N THR A 49 -0.75 10.34 -5.97
CA THR A 49 -1.91 10.62 -6.83
C THR A 49 -3.00 9.56 -6.61
N PRO A 50 -4.27 9.84 -6.94
CA PRO A 50 -5.34 8.84 -6.85
C PRO A 50 -5.01 7.53 -7.59
N GLU A 51 -4.36 7.61 -8.74
CA GLU A 51 -3.95 6.45 -9.54
C GLU A 51 -2.88 5.63 -8.81
N GLN A 52 -1.90 6.29 -8.18
CA GLN A 52 -0.88 5.62 -7.38
C GLN A 52 -1.49 4.97 -6.13
N GLN A 53 -2.43 5.66 -5.46
CA GLN A 53 -3.15 5.09 -4.31
C GLN A 53 -3.89 3.81 -4.72
N GLN A 54 -4.61 3.84 -5.85
CA GLN A 54 -5.32 2.67 -6.34
C GLN A 54 -4.37 1.53 -6.74
N ALA A 55 -3.26 1.83 -7.42
CA ALA A 55 -2.27 0.82 -7.79
C ALA A 55 -1.70 0.09 -6.56
N VAL A 56 -1.41 0.82 -5.48
CA VAL A 56 -0.95 0.23 -4.21
C VAL A 56 -2.03 -0.65 -3.58
N LEU A 57 -3.29 -0.20 -3.56
CA LEU A 57 -4.40 -0.97 -3.00
C LEU A 57 -4.65 -2.28 -3.79
N ASP A 58 -4.61 -2.21 -5.12
CA ASP A 58 -4.80 -3.37 -6.01
C ASP A 58 -3.66 -4.39 -5.85
N ALA A 59 -2.42 -3.90 -5.78
CA ALA A 59 -1.25 -4.75 -5.55
C ALA A 59 -1.31 -5.43 -4.17
N ALA A 60 -1.71 -4.70 -3.13
CA ALA A 60 -1.89 -5.26 -1.80
C ALA A 60 -3.00 -6.32 -1.77
N ALA A 61 -4.14 -6.07 -2.44
CA ALA A 61 -5.23 -7.05 -2.53
C ALA A 61 -4.73 -8.37 -3.15
N LYS A 62 -4.04 -8.31 -4.29
CA LYS A 62 -3.45 -9.50 -4.94
C LYS A 62 -2.44 -10.21 -4.04
N LEU A 63 -1.56 -9.46 -3.36
CA LEU A 63 -0.52 -10.03 -2.50
C LEU A 63 -1.10 -10.75 -1.26
N LEU A 64 -2.12 -10.15 -0.65
CA LEU A 64 -2.75 -10.63 0.57
C LEU A 64 -3.76 -11.77 0.31
N GLY A 65 -3.96 -12.16 -0.95
CA GLY A 65 -4.89 -13.21 -1.35
C GLY A 65 -6.34 -12.73 -1.39
N GLY A 66 -6.57 -11.43 -1.56
CA GLY A 66 -7.86 -10.84 -1.85
C GLY A 66 -8.21 -10.96 -3.33
N GLU A 67 -8.34 -12.19 -3.83
CA GLU A 67 -9.38 -12.51 -4.79
C GLU A 67 -10.57 -12.96 -3.90
N ASP A 68 -11.73 -12.32 -4.04
CA ASP A 68 -12.94 -12.52 -3.20
C ASP A 68 -13.07 -11.66 -1.92
N ALA A 69 -13.27 -10.35 -2.12
CA ALA A 69 -14.32 -9.65 -1.38
C ALA A 69 -15.10 -8.81 -2.41
N PHE A 70 -16.23 -9.39 -2.83
CA PHE A 70 -17.21 -8.87 -3.78
C PHE A 70 -17.65 -7.43 -3.48
#